data_AF-A0A9Q7SAA4-F1
#
_entry.id   AF-A0A9Q7SAA4-F1
#
_cell.length_a   1.000
_cell.length_b   1.000
_cell.length_c   1.000
_cell.angle_alpha   90.00
_cell.angle_beta   90.00
_cell.angle_gamma   90.00
#
_symmetry.space_group_name_H-M   'P 1'
#
loop_
_entity.id
_entity.type
_entity.pdbx_description
1 polymer ?
#
loop_
_entity_poly.entity_id
_entity_poly.type
_entity_poly.pdbx_seq_one_letter_code
_entity_poly.pdbx_strand_id
1 'polypeptide(L)'
;MTNENRPAAVGFHSGELAVQTRAGVRTRAERLAPMAARGQLRTATADFVAAAQLAVLTARDAAGRLWTSPLLGQPGFLRAATPTTLHIEDPFLDADPLHDLPARQPAGLIVIDFATRRRVRINGVLAQADSGGLTIDVDQAYGNCPKFIRNRHLRLPANASGPDRTPVFTGELLRPEDGRLIEHADTFFLGTSHPTSGNDASHRGGPTGFVHIEHDRLWWPDYPGNNLFNSLGNVTVDPTTALLFIDFPTGTTLQLTGTATLVWEDERPRDESQTGRRVTFTPQRVVVTGIAALRAEH
;
A
#
# COMPACT_ATOMS: atom_id res chain seq x y z
N MET A 1 21.59 -10.59 -17.55
CA MET A 1 20.82 -10.63 -18.82
C MET A 1 20.00 -9.35 -18.87
N THR A 2 20.16 -8.60 -19.95
CA THR A 2 19.68 -7.22 -20.12
C THR A 2 18.15 -7.14 -20.15
N ASN A 3 17.63 -6.10 -19.51
CA ASN A 3 16.22 -5.82 -19.25
C ASN A 3 15.50 -5.28 -20.51
N GLU A 4 15.54 -6.01 -21.62
CA GLU A 4 15.25 -5.45 -22.95
C GLU A 4 13.94 -5.88 -23.60
N ASN A 5 13.01 -6.56 -22.91
CA ASN A 5 11.77 -6.97 -23.59
C ASN A 5 10.49 -6.98 -22.73
N ARG A 6 10.29 -5.95 -21.90
CA ARG A 6 8.95 -5.64 -21.40
C ARG A 6 8.40 -4.45 -22.18
N PRO A 7 7.42 -4.63 -23.10
CA PRO A 7 6.81 -3.51 -23.80
C PRO A 7 6.33 -2.51 -22.75
N ALA A 8 6.71 -1.24 -22.91
CA ALA A 8 6.20 -0.19 -22.04
C ALA A 8 4.67 -0.23 -22.12
N ALA A 9 3.99 -0.49 -21.00
CA ALA A 9 2.56 -0.29 -20.94
C ALA A 9 2.33 1.22 -21.10
N VAL A 10 2.02 1.65 -22.33
CA VAL A 10 1.72 3.04 -22.62
C VAL A 10 0.30 3.29 -22.13
N GLY A 11 0.18 3.80 -20.91
CA GLY A 11 -1.10 4.22 -20.32
C GLY A 11 -1.72 3.17 -19.40
N PHE A 12 -3.04 3.28 -19.25
CA PHE A 12 -3.82 2.48 -18.31
C PHE A 12 -3.94 1.02 -18.73
N HIS A 13 -3.91 0.10 -17.77
CA HIS A 13 -4.17 -1.31 -18.03
C HIS A 13 -5.68 -1.62 -18.10
N SER A 14 -6.04 -2.81 -18.57
CA SER A 14 -7.43 -3.21 -18.86
C SER A 14 -8.39 -3.00 -17.68
N GLY A 15 -7.95 -3.31 -16.46
CA GLY A 15 -8.76 -3.12 -15.25
C GLY A 15 -9.05 -1.66 -14.95
N GLU A 16 -8.05 -0.78 -15.04
CA GLU A 16 -8.25 0.67 -14.89
C GLU A 16 -9.21 1.20 -15.95
N LEU A 17 -9.02 0.80 -17.21
CA LEU A 17 -9.91 1.17 -18.33
C LEU A 17 -11.35 0.73 -18.08
N ALA A 18 -11.57 -0.49 -17.58
CA ALA A 18 -12.89 -1.01 -17.27
C ALA A 18 -13.58 -0.19 -16.17
N VAL A 19 -12.88 0.10 -15.07
CA VAL A 19 -13.43 0.91 -13.96
C VAL A 19 -13.71 2.34 -14.42
N GLN A 20 -12.80 2.96 -15.17
CA GLN A 20 -12.97 4.32 -15.68
C GLN A 20 -14.15 4.44 -16.65
N THR A 21 -14.35 3.42 -17.49
CA THR A 21 -15.46 3.34 -18.44
C THR A 21 -16.79 3.21 -17.69
N ARG A 22 -16.89 2.26 -16.75
CA ARG A 22 -18.11 2.06 -15.95
C ARG A 22 -18.41 3.25 -15.03
N ALA A 23 -17.39 3.96 -14.55
CA ALA A 23 -17.55 5.19 -13.78
C ALA A 23 -17.86 6.43 -14.65
N GLY A 24 -17.84 6.33 -15.97
CA GLY A 24 -18.12 7.45 -16.87
C GLY A 24 -17.08 8.58 -16.84
N VAL A 25 -15.83 8.26 -16.50
CA VAL A 25 -14.75 9.26 -16.33
C VAL A 25 -13.57 9.08 -17.29
N ARG A 26 -13.76 8.28 -18.35
CA ARG A 26 -12.70 7.91 -19.29
C ARG A 26 -11.94 9.12 -19.87
N THR A 27 -12.67 10.13 -20.35
CA THR A 27 -12.06 11.37 -20.89
C THR A 27 -11.25 12.16 -19.86
N ARG A 28 -11.64 12.12 -18.57
CA ARG A 28 -10.88 12.77 -17.50
C ARG A 28 -9.61 11.98 -17.19
N ALA A 29 -9.71 10.65 -17.16
CA ALA A 29 -8.58 9.77 -16.91
C ALA A 29 -7.52 9.85 -18.01
N GLU A 30 -7.91 9.97 -19.29
CA GLU A 30 -6.98 10.10 -20.42
C GLU A 30 -5.99 11.26 -20.27
N ARG A 31 -6.42 12.39 -19.69
CA ARG A 31 -5.55 13.53 -19.40
C ARG A 31 -4.45 13.23 -18.37
N LEU A 32 -4.63 12.16 -17.60
CA LEU A 32 -3.73 11.70 -16.56
C LEU A 32 -2.88 10.51 -16.99
N ALA A 33 -3.02 10.02 -18.22
CA ALA A 33 -2.22 8.93 -18.76
C ALA A 33 -0.69 9.15 -18.60
N PRO A 34 -0.14 10.37 -18.72
CA PRO A 34 1.28 10.60 -18.46
C PRO A 34 1.72 10.27 -17.02
N MET A 35 0.82 10.34 -16.03
CA MET A 35 1.12 9.94 -14.65
C MET A 35 1.21 8.42 -14.47
N ALA A 36 0.51 7.66 -15.32
CA ALA A 36 0.56 6.20 -15.34
C ALA A 36 1.73 5.67 -16.21
N ALA A 37 2.43 6.54 -16.92
CA ALA A 37 3.61 6.15 -17.69
C ALA A 37 4.78 5.76 -16.78
N ARG A 38 5.80 5.10 -17.35
CA ARG A 38 7.05 4.86 -16.64
C ARG A 38 7.63 6.17 -16.11
N GLY A 39 8.05 6.16 -14.85
CA GLY A 39 8.49 7.32 -14.09
C GLY A 39 9.85 7.11 -13.43
N GLN A 40 10.41 8.20 -12.93
CA GLN A 40 11.71 8.22 -12.27
C GLN A 40 11.61 9.00 -10.95
N LEU A 41 12.50 8.68 -10.01
CA LEU A 41 12.75 9.42 -8.79
C LEU A 41 13.45 10.75 -9.12
N ARG A 42 12.68 11.71 -9.63
CA ARG A 42 13.15 13.10 -9.84
C ARG A 42 13.62 13.68 -8.52
N THR A 43 14.51 14.68 -8.56
CA THR A 43 15.16 15.28 -7.38
C THR A 43 14.18 15.55 -6.23
N ALA A 44 13.09 16.29 -6.46
CA ALA A 44 12.11 16.59 -5.40
C ALA A 44 11.40 15.35 -4.82
N THR A 45 11.24 14.28 -5.60
CA THR A 45 10.72 13.00 -5.15
C THR A 45 11.78 12.25 -4.34
N ALA A 46 13.01 12.20 -4.83
CA ALA A 46 14.14 11.58 -4.15
C ALA A 46 14.41 12.22 -2.78
N ASP A 47 14.38 13.55 -2.69
CA ASP A 47 14.56 14.29 -1.44
C ASP A 47 13.45 13.96 -0.42
N PHE A 48 12.20 13.87 -0.89
CA PHE A 48 11.08 13.46 -0.04
C PHE A 48 11.22 12.02 0.45
N VAL A 49 11.61 11.11 -0.44
CA VAL A 49 11.82 9.71 -0.09
C VAL A 49 12.94 9.57 0.94
N ALA A 50 14.05 10.28 0.76
CA ALA A 50 15.17 10.28 1.69
C ALA A 50 14.83 10.87 3.08
N ALA A 51 13.94 11.86 3.13
CA ALA A 51 13.51 12.45 4.39
C ALA A 51 12.42 11.65 5.13
N ALA A 52 11.79 10.68 4.46
CA ALA A 52 10.69 9.93 5.04
C ALA A 52 11.15 9.02 6.18
N GLN A 53 10.21 8.71 7.07
CA GLN A 53 10.40 7.80 8.20
C GLN A 53 9.49 6.56 8.13
N LEU A 54 8.52 6.57 7.20
CA LEU A 54 7.59 5.49 6.97
C LEU A 54 7.42 5.28 5.47
N ALA A 55 7.57 4.03 5.06
CA ALA A 55 7.04 3.54 3.81
C ALA A 55 6.23 2.26 4.08
N VAL A 56 5.46 1.85 3.07
CA VAL A 56 4.69 0.61 3.14
C VAL A 56 4.90 -0.16 1.85
N LEU A 57 5.45 -1.37 1.98
CA LEU A 57 5.76 -2.28 0.89
C LEU A 57 4.65 -3.28 0.70
N THR A 58 4.28 -3.53 -0.55
CA THR A 58 3.43 -4.62 -0.99
C THR A 58 4.24 -5.55 -1.88
N ALA A 59 4.38 -6.81 -1.46
CA ALA A 59 5.09 -7.87 -2.18
C ALA A 59 4.47 -9.24 -1.88
N ARG A 60 4.91 -10.28 -2.58
CA ARG A 60 4.52 -11.66 -2.26
C ARG A 60 5.58 -12.31 -1.36
N ASP A 61 5.12 -13.08 -0.37
CA ASP A 61 6.00 -13.93 0.44
C ASP A 61 6.51 -15.15 -0.37
N ALA A 62 7.33 -15.99 0.26
CA ALA A 62 7.84 -17.22 -0.35
C ALA A 62 6.75 -18.22 -0.74
N ALA A 63 5.57 -18.15 -0.12
CA ALA A 63 4.39 -18.96 -0.46
C ALA A 63 3.52 -18.31 -1.55
N GLY A 64 3.92 -17.15 -2.09
CA GLY A 64 3.20 -16.42 -3.12
C GLY A 64 2.01 -15.59 -2.62
N ARG A 65 1.79 -15.50 -1.29
CA ARG A 65 0.70 -14.69 -0.71
C ARG A 65 1.09 -13.22 -0.74
N LEU A 66 0.16 -12.36 -1.15
CA LEU A 66 0.40 -10.93 -1.16
C LEU A 66 0.29 -10.38 0.26
N TRP A 67 1.29 -9.62 0.69
CA TRP A 67 1.29 -8.93 1.97
C TRP A 67 1.60 -7.45 1.78
N THR A 68 1.16 -6.66 2.75
CA THR A 68 1.49 -5.24 2.87
C THR A 68 2.12 -5.01 4.24
N SER A 69 3.34 -4.50 4.27
CA SER A 69 4.14 -4.39 5.49
C SER A 69 4.68 -2.96 5.66
N PRO A 70 4.65 -2.39 6.88
CA PRO A 70 5.29 -1.11 7.14
C PRO A 70 6.80 -1.26 7.08
N LEU A 71 7.51 -0.22 6.66
CA LEU A 71 8.96 -0.08 6.68
C LEU A 71 9.29 1.19 7.44
N LEU A 72 10.18 1.10 8.43
CA LEU A 72 10.48 2.20 9.35
C LEU A 72 11.98 2.38 9.46
N GLY A 73 12.41 3.63 9.39
CA GLY A 73 13.80 3.96 9.58
C GLY A 73 14.00 5.45 9.75
N GLN A 74 15.18 5.81 10.25
CA GLN A 74 15.60 7.21 10.30
C GLN A 74 15.73 7.77 8.88
N PRO A 75 15.62 9.11 8.68
CA PRO A 75 15.87 9.72 7.38
C PRO A 75 17.18 9.20 6.77
N GLY A 76 17.10 8.78 5.51
CA GLY A 76 18.18 8.09 4.81
C GLY A 76 17.95 6.58 4.60
N PHE A 77 17.06 5.94 5.37
CA PHE A 77 16.78 4.51 5.23
C PHE A 77 16.19 4.14 3.86
N LEU A 78 15.51 5.09 3.21
CA LEU A 78 15.12 5.02 1.79
C LEU A 78 16.06 5.91 0.98
N ARG A 79 16.77 5.34 0.02
CA ARG A 79 17.77 6.09 -0.77
C ARG A 79 17.63 5.83 -2.25
N ALA A 80 17.35 6.89 -3.01
CA ALA A 80 17.46 6.85 -4.47
C ALA A 80 18.94 6.80 -4.88
N ALA A 81 19.47 5.61 -5.21
CA ALA A 81 20.84 5.49 -5.74
C ALA A 81 20.94 6.02 -7.17
N THR A 82 19.87 5.85 -7.95
CA THR A 82 19.74 6.40 -9.30
C THR A 82 18.30 6.90 -9.49
N PRO A 83 18.00 7.62 -10.60
CA PRO A 83 16.61 7.99 -10.91
C PRO A 83 15.65 6.79 -11.05
N THR A 84 16.14 5.56 -11.20
CA THR A 84 15.33 4.34 -11.36
C THR A 84 15.70 3.25 -10.35
N THR A 85 16.48 3.54 -9.32
CA THR A 85 16.92 2.54 -8.33
C THR A 85 16.73 3.09 -6.93
N LEU A 86 15.93 2.41 -6.13
CA LEU A 86 15.68 2.71 -4.72
C LEU A 86 16.29 1.62 -3.84
N HIS A 87 17.16 2.00 -2.91
CA HIS A 87 17.60 1.13 -1.83
C HIS A 87 16.79 1.39 -0.57
N ILE A 88 16.53 0.31 0.18
CA ILE A 88 15.82 0.36 1.45
C ILE A 88 16.62 -0.41 2.49
N GLU A 89 17.03 0.29 3.55
CA GLU A 89 17.69 -0.27 4.73
C GLU A 89 16.65 -0.80 5.70
N ASP A 90 16.15 -2.02 5.49
CA ASP A 90 15.35 -2.78 6.47
C ASP A 90 15.20 -4.25 5.99
N PRO A 91 16.01 -5.20 6.49
CA PRO A 91 15.73 -6.61 6.32
C PRO A 91 14.72 -6.99 7.40
N PHE A 92 13.44 -6.93 7.05
CA PHE A 92 12.29 -7.41 7.83
C PHE A 92 12.69 -8.48 8.87
N LEU A 93 12.46 -8.21 10.15
CA LEU A 93 12.66 -9.21 11.21
C LEU A 93 11.67 -10.37 11.07
N ASP A 94 12.04 -11.56 11.56
CA ASP A 94 11.32 -12.85 11.45
C ASP A 94 9.79 -12.80 11.70
N ALA A 95 9.30 -11.82 12.45
CA ALA A 95 7.89 -11.66 12.76
C ALA A 95 7.04 -11.08 11.60
N ASP A 96 7.64 -10.41 10.61
CA ASP A 96 6.91 -9.90 9.44
C ASP A 96 6.67 -11.01 8.40
N PRO A 97 5.51 -11.09 7.74
CA PRO A 97 5.27 -12.04 6.65
C PRO A 97 6.26 -11.95 5.47
N LEU A 98 6.96 -10.82 5.34
CA LEU A 98 7.95 -10.53 4.31
C LEU A 98 9.42 -10.70 4.77
N HIS A 99 9.70 -11.33 5.94
CA HIS A 99 11.09 -11.52 6.44
C HIS A 99 12.05 -12.19 5.43
N ASP A 100 11.57 -13.20 4.70
CA ASP A 100 12.33 -13.92 3.67
C ASP A 100 11.73 -13.73 2.28
N LEU A 101 11.44 -12.48 1.92
CA LEU A 101 10.77 -12.20 0.66
C LEU A 101 11.65 -12.53 -0.56
N PRO A 102 11.13 -13.24 -1.58
CA PRO A 102 11.93 -13.62 -2.74
C PRO A 102 12.28 -12.42 -3.62
N ALA A 103 13.52 -12.36 -4.10
CA ALA A 103 13.94 -11.35 -5.09
C ALA A 103 13.32 -11.62 -6.49
N ARG A 104 13.46 -10.65 -7.39
CA ARG A 104 12.97 -10.66 -8.78
C ARG A 104 11.46 -10.81 -8.91
N GLN A 105 10.72 -10.08 -8.08
CA GLN A 105 9.26 -10.05 -8.10
C GLN A 105 8.73 -8.61 -8.19
N PRO A 106 7.48 -8.41 -8.64
CA PRO A 106 6.85 -7.09 -8.56
C PRO A 106 6.77 -6.58 -7.12
N ALA A 107 6.99 -5.28 -6.95
CA ALA A 107 6.87 -4.58 -5.68
C ALA A 107 6.11 -3.27 -5.86
N GLY A 108 5.17 -3.00 -4.96
CA GLY A 108 4.49 -1.72 -4.83
C GLY A 108 4.91 -1.07 -3.52
N LEU A 109 5.23 0.21 -3.54
CA LEU A 109 5.67 0.95 -2.37
C LEU A 109 4.90 2.26 -2.28
N ILE A 110 4.45 2.63 -1.08
CA ILE A 110 3.98 3.98 -0.81
C ILE A 110 4.80 4.58 0.31
N VAL A 111 5.44 5.71 0.00
CA VAL A 111 6.14 6.54 0.97
C VAL A 111 5.18 7.64 1.41
N ILE A 112 4.98 7.80 2.71
CA ILE A 112 4.00 8.73 3.26
C ILE A 112 4.56 9.46 4.47
N ASP A 113 4.27 10.75 4.53
CA ASP A 113 4.50 11.60 5.68
C ASP A 113 3.16 12.21 6.08
N PHE A 114 2.69 11.83 7.27
CA PHE A 114 1.42 12.31 7.82
C PHE A 114 1.47 13.77 8.26
N ALA A 115 2.62 14.26 8.76
CA ALA A 115 2.79 15.62 9.25
C ALA A 115 2.75 16.63 8.09
N THR A 116 3.47 16.35 7.00
CA THR A 116 3.45 17.19 5.79
C THR A 116 2.31 16.83 4.84
N ARG A 117 1.56 15.76 5.13
CA ARG A 117 0.47 15.21 4.31
C ARG A 117 0.91 14.91 2.87
N ARG A 118 2.15 14.46 2.70
CA ARG A 118 2.72 14.12 1.40
C ARG A 118 2.77 12.61 1.24
N ARG A 119 2.58 12.14 0.01
CA ARG A 119 2.77 10.73 -0.33
C ARG A 119 3.26 10.57 -1.76
N VAL A 120 4.08 9.55 -1.98
CA VAL A 120 4.57 9.14 -3.29
C VAL A 120 4.33 7.64 -3.42
N ARG A 121 3.76 7.23 -4.56
CA ARG A 121 3.71 5.83 -4.96
C ARG A 121 4.91 5.50 -5.82
N ILE A 122 5.52 4.35 -5.56
CA ILE A 122 6.68 3.83 -6.27
C ILE A 122 6.39 2.36 -6.58
N ASN A 123 6.19 2.03 -7.85
CA ASN A 123 5.97 0.66 -8.29
C ASN A 123 7.15 0.21 -9.15
N GLY A 124 7.50 -1.07 -9.07
CA GLY A 124 8.68 -1.57 -9.75
C GLY A 124 8.88 -3.07 -9.56
N VAL A 125 10.13 -3.48 -9.74
CA VAL A 125 10.58 -4.85 -9.50
C VAL A 125 11.57 -4.81 -8.35
N LEU A 126 11.33 -5.63 -7.35
CA LEU A 126 12.33 -5.90 -6.33
C LEU A 126 13.45 -6.74 -6.98
N ALA A 127 14.59 -6.12 -7.22
CA ALA A 127 15.75 -6.74 -7.86
C ALA A 127 16.54 -7.62 -6.88
N GLN A 128 16.66 -7.17 -5.63
CA GLN A 128 17.42 -7.83 -4.56
C GLN A 128 16.68 -7.70 -3.23
N ALA A 129 16.77 -8.76 -2.42
CA ALA A 129 16.36 -8.81 -1.02
C ALA A 129 17.33 -9.73 -0.30
N ASP A 130 18.10 -9.17 0.62
CA ASP A 130 19.09 -9.88 1.43
C ASP A 130 19.28 -9.19 2.79
N SER A 131 20.21 -9.68 3.60
CA SER A 131 20.50 -9.13 4.94
C SER A 131 20.97 -7.67 4.92
N GLY A 132 21.41 -7.16 3.77
CA GLY A 132 21.83 -5.76 3.57
C GLY A 132 20.69 -4.82 3.19
N GLY A 133 19.48 -5.34 2.98
CA GLY A 133 18.28 -4.57 2.65
C GLY A 133 17.66 -4.95 1.30
N LEU A 134 16.85 -4.04 0.77
CA LEU A 134 16.09 -4.24 -0.46
C LEU A 134 16.52 -3.28 -1.56
N THR A 135 16.54 -3.75 -2.80
CA THR A 135 16.74 -2.91 -3.98
C THR A 135 15.52 -3.02 -4.90
N ILE A 136 14.89 -1.89 -5.19
CA ILE A 136 13.76 -1.79 -6.13
C ILE A 136 14.22 -1.06 -7.40
N ASP A 137 14.10 -1.74 -8.53
CA ASP A 137 14.14 -1.15 -9.86
C ASP A 137 12.79 -0.47 -10.12
N VAL A 138 12.79 0.86 -10.12
CA VAL A 138 11.60 1.70 -10.20
C VAL A 138 11.09 1.76 -11.63
N ASP A 139 9.84 1.32 -11.82
CA ASP A 139 9.10 1.48 -13.08
C ASP A 139 8.27 2.77 -13.06
N GLN A 140 7.65 3.11 -11.93
CA GLN A 140 6.77 4.26 -11.77
C GLN A 140 7.05 4.96 -10.45
N ALA A 141 7.06 6.30 -10.46
CA ALA A 141 7.13 7.11 -9.24
C ALA A 141 6.32 8.40 -9.42
N TYR A 142 5.25 8.56 -8.63
CA TYR A 142 4.38 9.74 -8.73
C TYR A 142 3.73 10.12 -7.40
N GLY A 143 3.57 11.44 -7.20
CA GLY A 143 2.86 11.98 -6.05
C GLY A 143 1.35 11.85 -6.19
N ASN A 144 0.67 11.60 -5.08
CA ASN A 144 -0.79 11.66 -5.01
C ASN A 144 -1.23 12.81 -4.10
N CYS A 145 -2.39 13.38 -4.41
CA CYS A 145 -3.03 14.45 -3.64
C CYS A 145 -3.08 14.15 -2.12
N PRO A 146 -2.96 15.14 -1.21
CA PRO A 146 -2.99 14.97 0.25
C PRO A 146 -4.37 14.56 0.83
N LYS A 147 -5.37 14.34 -0.02
CA LYS A 147 -6.75 14.04 0.40
C LYS A 147 -6.79 12.82 1.32
N PHE A 148 -7.54 12.97 2.41
CA PHE A 148 -7.76 11.98 3.47
C PHE A 148 -6.52 11.55 4.26
N ILE A 149 -5.37 12.22 4.10
CA ILE A 149 -4.23 12.05 5.02
C ILE A 149 -4.51 12.90 6.26
N ARG A 150 -4.68 12.25 7.39
CA ARG A 150 -4.84 12.87 8.71
C ARG A 150 -3.46 13.24 9.25
N ASN A 151 -3.35 14.42 9.85
CA ASN A 151 -2.07 14.90 10.40
C ASN A 151 -1.70 14.03 11.61
N ARG A 152 -0.44 13.58 11.67
CA ARG A 152 0.16 12.79 12.75
C ARG A 152 1.66 12.99 12.75
N HIS A 153 2.29 12.92 13.91
CA HIS A 153 3.74 12.96 14.05
C HIS A 153 4.26 11.60 14.52
N LEU A 154 4.92 10.86 13.62
CA LEU A 154 5.57 9.61 13.97
C LEU A 154 6.79 9.92 14.86
N ARG A 155 6.96 9.18 15.96
CA ARG A 155 8.13 9.29 16.82
C ARG A 155 8.95 8.01 16.75
N LEU A 156 9.90 7.96 15.82
CA LEU A 156 10.90 6.90 15.81
C LEU A 156 11.93 7.15 16.92
N PRO A 157 12.20 6.18 17.81
CA PRO A 157 13.27 6.31 18.80
C PRO A 157 14.62 6.53 18.12
N ALA A 158 15.43 7.46 18.64
CA ALA A 158 16.71 7.86 18.06
C ALA A 158 17.73 6.70 17.92
N ASN A 159 17.59 5.66 18.75
CA ASN A 159 18.46 4.47 18.78
C ASN A 159 17.71 3.19 18.39
N ALA A 160 16.59 3.27 17.68
CA ALA A 160 15.93 2.07 17.18
C ALA A 160 16.84 1.38 16.15
N SER A 161 17.54 0.33 16.56
CA SER A 161 18.24 -0.61 15.68
C SER A 161 17.21 -1.43 14.91
N GLY A 162 16.53 -0.80 13.95
CA GLY A 162 15.33 -1.35 13.33
C GLY A 162 14.13 -1.43 14.29
N PRO A 163 12.90 -1.57 13.79
CA PRO A 163 11.76 -1.81 14.66
C PRO A 163 11.88 -3.21 15.27
N ASP A 164 12.09 -3.33 16.59
CA ASP A 164 11.81 -4.57 17.32
C ASP A 164 10.35 -4.94 17.04
N ARG A 165 10.15 -5.99 16.23
CA ARG A 165 8.84 -6.50 15.84
C ARG A 165 8.51 -7.70 16.69
N THR A 166 7.64 -7.51 17.67
CA THR A 166 7.21 -8.62 18.53
C THR A 166 6.03 -9.33 17.88
N PRO A 167 6.10 -10.65 17.62
CA PRO A 167 4.95 -11.40 17.13
C PRO A 167 3.88 -11.45 18.22
N VAL A 168 2.64 -11.11 17.86
CA VAL A 168 1.48 -11.15 18.77
C VAL A 168 0.53 -12.28 18.41
N PHE A 169 0.20 -12.43 17.12
CA PHE A 169 -0.74 -13.44 16.67
C PHE A 169 -0.56 -13.76 15.18
N THR A 170 -0.76 -15.02 14.81
CA THR A 170 -0.89 -15.48 13.43
C THR A 170 -2.06 -16.46 13.34
N GLY A 171 -2.95 -16.27 12.38
CA GLY A 171 -4.15 -17.10 12.24
C GLY A 171 -4.85 -16.95 10.89
N GLU A 172 -6.02 -17.56 10.77
CA GLU A 172 -6.87 -17.50 9.58
C GLU A 172 -8.13 -16.64 9.79
N LEU A 173 -8.48 -16.35 11.06
CA LEU A 173 -9.68 -15.61 11.45
C LEU A 173 -9.30 -14.37 12.25
N LEU A 174 -10.11 -13.31 12.08
CA LEU A 174 -10.01 -12.08 12.86
C LEU A 174 -10.42 -12.35 14.31
N ARG A 175 -9.66 -11.80 15.26
CA ARG A 175 -10.02 -11.79 16.68
C ARG A 175 -10.83 -10.53 17.01
N PRO A 176 -11.56 -10.50 18.13
CA PRO A 176 -12.31 -9.31 18.55
C PRO A 176 -11.45 -8.04 18.66
N GLU A 177 -10.18 -8.16 19.09
CA GLU A 177 -9.22 -7.06 19.13
C GLU A 177 -8.83 -6.53 17.74
N ASP A 178 -8.70 -7.42 16.76
CA ASP A 178 -8.40 -7.05 15.37
C ASP A 178 -9.58 -6.26 14.78
N GLY A 179 -10.80 -6.71 15.08
CA GLY A 179 -12.03 -6.02 14.67
C GLY A 179 -12.14 -4.62 15.27
N ARG A 180 -11.87 -4.46 16.56
CA ARG A 180 -11.84 -3.13 17.21
C ARG A 180 -10.83 -2.20 16.56
N LEU A 181 -9.65 -2.69 16.21
CA LEU A 181 -8.63 -1.89 15.52
C LEU A 181 -9.14 -1.39 14.16
N ILE A 182 -9.73 -2.28 13.36
CA ILE A 182 -10.31 -1.95 12.05
C ILE A 182 -11.42 -0.88 12.18
N GLU A 183 -12.34 -1.07 13.12
CA GLU A 183 -13.47 -0.15 13.35
C GLU A 183 -13.05 1.22 13.91
N HIS A 184 -11.86 1.34 14.49
CA HIS A 184 -11.30 2.62 14.95
C HIS A 184 -10.28 3.21 13.96
N ALA A 185 -10.01 2.52 12.86
CA ALA A 185 -9.08 3.02 11.86
C ALA A 185 -9.71 4.17 11.08
N ASP A 186 -8.96 5.26 10.92
CA ASP A 186 -9.25 6.30 9.93
C ASP A 186 -8.31 6.24 8.72
N THR A 187 -7.37 5.29 8.75
CA THR A 187 -6.41 5.01 7.70
C THR A 187 -6.06 3.53 7.67
N PHE A 188 -5.85 3.00 6.47
CA PHE A 188 -5.20 1.71 6.25
C PHE A 188 -4.43 1.74 4.94
N PHE A 189 -3.57 0.76 4.73
CA PHE A 189 -2.83 0.59 3.49
C PHE A 189 -3.35 -0.63 2.74
N LEU A 190 -3.50 -0.48 1.43
CA LEU A 190 -4.07 -1.45 0.52
C LEU A 190 -3.01 -1.84 -0.51
N GLY A 191 -2.60 -3.10 -0.45
CA GLY A 191 -1.80 -3.79 -1.45
C GLY A 191 -2.67 -4.50 -2.46
N THR A 192 -2.39 -4.30 -3.75
CA THR A 192 -3.09 -4.99 -4.86
C THR A 192 -2.08 -5.45 -5.90
N SER A 193 -2.45 -6.42 -6.73
CA SER A 193 -1.60 -6.97 -7.78
C SER A 193 -2.26 -6.87 -9.15
N HIS A 194 -1.46 -6.78 -10.20
CA HIS A 194 -1.90 -6.96 -11.58
C HIS A 194 -0.89 -7.86 -12.31
N PRO A 195 -1.34 -8.87 -13.07
CA PRO A 195 -0.44 -9.84 -13.70
C PRO A 195 0.65 -9.23 -14.58
N THR A 196 0.37 -8.08 -15.22
CA THR A 196 1.32 -7.41 -16.14
C THR A 196 1.80 -6.04 -15.65
N SER A 197 1.07 -5.41 -14.73
CA SER A 197 1.39 -4.05 -14.25
C SER A 197 2.11 -4.08 -12.89
N GLY A 198 2.19 -5.26 -12.27
CA GLY A 198 2.90 -5.47 -11.01
C GLY A 198 2.06 -5.18 -9.77
N ASN A 199 2.73 -5.04 -8.65
CA ASN A 199 2.11 -4.75 -7.35
C ASN A 199 1.98 -3.23 -7.14
N ASP A 200 0.94 -2.83 -6.41
CA ASP A 200 0.66 -1.44 -6.03
C ASP A 200 0.42 -1.38 -4.52
N ALA A 201 1.00 -0.38 -3.86
CA ALA A 201 0.68 -0.04 -2.47
C ALA A 201 -0.02 1.32 -2.42
N SER A 202 -1.10 1.40 -1.64
CA SER A 202 -1.93 2.59 -1.57
C SER A 202 -2.37 2.92 -0.16
N HIS A 203 -2.44 4.22 0.16
CA HIS A 203 -3.06 4.70 1.38
C HIS A 203 -4.55 4.94 1.15
N ARG A 204 -5.38 4.41 2.04
CA ARG A 204 -6.83 4.64 2.13
C ARG A 204 -7.11 5.36 3.44
N GLY A 205 -7.86 6.45 3.37
CA GLY A 205 -8.26 7.20 4.56
C GLY A 205 -9.68 7.70 4.43
N GLY A 206 -10.34 7.90 5.56
CA GLY A 206 -11.73 8.30 5.66
C GLY A 206 -12.07 8.83 7.06
N PRO A 207 -13.36 9.00 7.38
CA PRO A 207 -13.81 9.11 8.76
C PRO A 207 -13.34 7.91 9.59
N THR A 208 -13.14 8.09 10.89
CA THR A 208 -12.88 6.96 11.80
C THR A 208 -13.99 5.92 11.67
N GLY A 209 -13.61 4.66 11.46
CA GLY A 209 -14.55 3.55 11.30
C GLY A 209 -15.20 3.42 9.93
N PHE A 210 -14.60 4.01 8.89
CA PHE A 210 -15.07 3.85 7.50
C PHE A 210 -14.84 2.44 6.91
N VAL A 211 -14.19 1.56 7.65
CA VAL A 211 -14.05 0.14 7.31
C VAL A 211 -14.98 -0.64 8.23
N HIS A 212 -15.89 -1.37 7.61
CA HIS A 212 -16.95 -2.09 8.31
C HIS A 212 -16.64 -3.58 8.27
N ILE A 213 -17.03 -4.28 9.33
CA ILE A 213 -16.96 -5.73 9.42
C ILE A 213 -18.38 -6.28 9.39
N GLU A 214 -18.63 -7.18 8.45
CA GLU A 214 -19.89 -7.91 8.34
C GLU A 214 -19.56 -9.40 8.29
N HIS A 215 -19.91 -10.12 9.36
CA HIS A 215 -19.50 -11.51 9.59
C HIS A 215 -17.96 -11.67 9.59
N ASP A 216 -17.43 -12.36 8.59
CA ASP A 216 -16.01 -12.64 8.38
C ASP A 216 -15.41 -11.75 7.27
N ARG A 217 -16.13 -10.75 6.79
CA ARG A 217 -15.72 -9.89 5.66
C ARG A 217 -15.58 -8.45 6.08
N LEU A 218 -14.64 -7.77 5.44
CA LEU A 218 -14.49 -6.33 5.52
C LEU A 218 -15.14 -5.71 4.30
N TRP A 219 -15.66 -4.49 4.45
CA TRP A 219 -15.94 -3.63 3.32
C TRP A 219 -15.67 -2.17 3.63
N TRP A 220 -15.38 -1.39 2.60
CA TRP A 220 -15.20 0.06 2.72
C TRP A 220 -15.69 0.78 1.46
N PRO A 221 -16.20 2.01 1.58
CA PRO A 221 -16.63 2.80 0.43
C PRO A 221 -15.44 3.31 -0.40
N ASP A 222 -15.64 3.45 -1.71
CA ASP A 222 -14.74 4.22 -2.56
C ASP A 222 -15.07 5.72 -2.48
N TYR A 223 -14.05 6.53 -2.21
CA TYR A 223 -14.16 7.98 -2.17
C TYR A 223 -13.64 8.61 -3.46
N PRO A 224 -14.13 9.82 -3.85
CA PRO A 224 -13.64 10.49 -5.05
C PRO A 224 -12.12 10.73 -4.98
N GLY A 225 -11.41 10.10 -5.92
CA GLY A 225 -9.96 10.15 -6.06
C GLY A 225 -9.49 10.90 -7.31
N ASN A 226 -8.31 10.53 -7.82
CA ASN A 226 -7.68 11.12 -9.00
C ASN A 226 -8.13 10.50 -10.34
N ASN A 227 -9.11 9.59 -10.34
CA ASN A 227 -9.57 8.86 -11.53
C ASN A 227 -8.51 7.98 -12.24
N LEU A 228 -7.34 7.72 -11.63
CA LEU A 228 -6.40 6.73 -12.18
C LEU A 228 -6.94 5.30 -12.00
N PHE A 229 -7.57 5.04 -10.84
CA PHE A 229 -8.12 3.74 -10.45
C PHE A 229 -7.09 2.60 -10.34
N ASN A 230 -5.82 2.88 -10.03
CA ASN A 230 -4.77 1.84 -9.97
C ASN A 230 -5.19 0.62 -9.12
N SER A 231 -5.53 0.83 -7.85
CA SER A 231 -5.88 -0.31 -6.98
C SER A 231 -7.26 -0.91 -7.29
N LEU A 232 -8.24 -0.11 -7.72
CA LEU A 232 -9.57 -0.66 -8.08
C LEU A 232 -9.50 -1.45 -9.39
N GLY A 233 -8.76 -0.95 -10.38
CA GLY A 233 -8.47 -1.61 -11.63
C GLY A 233 -7.73 -2.92 -11.43
N ASN A 234 -6.71 -2.94 -10.56
CA ASN A 234 -6.03 -4.17 -10.12
C ASN A 234 -7.04 -5.19 -9.59
N VAL A 235 -7.87 -4.81 -8.61
CA VAL A 235 -8.90 -5.69 -8.00
C VAL A 235 -9.89 -6.25 -9.03
N THR A 236 -10.16 -5.54 -10.13
CA THR A 236 -11.05 -6.07 -11.19
C THR A 236 -10.44 -7.19 -12.02
N VAL A 237 -9.10 -7.31 -12.03
CA VAL A 237 -8.35 -8.27 -12.84
C VAL A 237 -7.77 -9.40 -11.98
N ASP A 238 -7.26 -9.07 -10.80
CA ASP A 238 -6.72 -10.00 -9.82
C ASP A 238 -7.33 -9.67 -8.44
N PRO A 239 -8.11 -10.58 -7.83
CA PRO A 239 -8.73 -10.32 -6.54
C PRO A 239 -7.71 -10.31 -5.40
N THR A 240 -6.48 -10.80 -5.60
CA THR A 240 -5.46 -10.89 -4.55
C THR A 240 -5.18 -9.50 -3.95
N THR A 241 -5.46 -9.37 -2.65
CA THR A 241 -5.41 -8.10 -1.95
C THR A 241 -4.78 -8.29 -0.57
N ALA A 242 -4.02 -7.31 -0.14
CA ALA A 242 -3.44 -7.24 1.20
C ALA A 242 -3.84 -5.93 1.88
N LEU A 243 -4.06 -5.99 3.19
CA LEU A 243 -4.39 -4.84 4.02
C LEU A 243 -3.37 -4.72 5.15
N LEU A 244 -3.01 -3.49 5.49
CA LEU A 244 -2.26 -3.16 6.69
C LEU A 244 -2.99 -2.07 7.45
N PHE A 245 -3.35 -2.38 8.69
CA PHE A 245 -3.82 -1.41 9.67
C PHE A 245 -2.74 -1.15 10.70
N ILE A 246 -2.65 0.09 11.19
CA ILE A 246 -1.69 0.51 12.20
C ILE A 246 -2.47 1.22 13.31
N ASP A 247 -2.40 0.68 14.52
CA ASP A 247 -2.80 1.36 15.74
C ASP A 247 -1.64 2.24 16.22
N PHE A 248 -1.63 3.48 15.76
CA PHE A 248 -0.57 4.44 16.07
C PHE A 248 -0.37 4.70 17.57
N PRO A 249 -1.40 4.77 18.43
CA PRO A 249 -1.18 4.85 19.87
C PRO A 249 -0.35 3.71 20.48
N THR A 250 -0.61 2.45 20.08
CA THR A 250 0.04 1.28 20.70
C THR A 250 1.28 0.81 19.95
N GLY A 251 1.35 1.10 18.65
CA GLY A 251 2.31 0.54 17.71
C GLY A 251 1.91 -0.84 17.17
N THR A 252 0.69 -1.30 17.43
CA THR A 252 0.20 -2.59 16.92
C THR A 252 -0.07 -2.51 15.43
N THR A 253 0.36 -3.52 14.67
CA THR A 253 0.04 -3.67 13.26
C THR A 253 -0.83 -4.90 13.04
N LEU A 254 -1.79 -4.78 12.15
CA LEU A 254 -2.65 -5.86 11.70
C LEU A 254 -2.51 -5.99 10.19
N GLN A 255 -1.88 -7.08 9.76
CA GLN A 255 -1.65 -7.42 8.37
C GLN A 255 -2.63 -8.53 7.95
N LEU A 256 -3.32 -8.31 6.85
CA LEU A 256 -4.29 -9.26 6.29
C LEU A 256 -3.90 -9.57 4.84
N THR A 257 -3.94 -10.84 4.48
CA THR A 257 -3.93 -11.27 3.08
C THR A 257 -5.26 -11.95 2.75
N GLY A 258 -5.74 -11.78 1.52
CA GLY A 258 -7.01 -12.36 1.10
C GLY A 258 -7.42 -11.91 -0.29
N THR A 259 -8.74 -11.88 -0.51
CA THR A 259 -9.32 -11.55 -1.81
C THR A 259 -10.32 -10.41 -1.69
N ALA A 260 -10.28 -9.47 -2.64
CA ALA A 260 -11.22 -8.37 -2.72
C ALA A 260 -12.09 -8.44 -3.98
N THR A 261 -13.23 -7.74 -3.93
CA THR A 261 -14.11 -7.54 -5.09
C THR A 261 -14.66 -6.12 -5.08
N LEU A 262 -14.60 -5.47 -6.23
CA LEU A 262 -15.23 -4.17 -6.45
C LEU A 262 -16.73 -4.36 -6.72
N VAL A 263 -17.56 -3.82 -5.84
CA VAL A 263 -19.02 -3.84 -5.94
C VAL A 263 -19.51 -2.46 -6.37
N TRP A 264 -20.46 -2.46 -7.31
CA TRP A 264 -21.16 -1.27 -7.78
C TRP A 264 -22.57 -1.31 -7.20
N GLU A 265 -22.99 -0.22 -6.58
CA GLU A 265 -24.30 -0.13 -5.94
C GLU A 265 -25.29 0.44 -6.95
N ASP A 266 -26.13 -0.45 -7.52
CA ASP A 266 -27.03 -0.13 -8.64
C ASP A 266 -28.18 0.83 -8.21
N GLU A 267 -28.56 0.84 -6.94
CA GLU A 267 -29.54 1.77 -6.35
C GLU A 267 -29.03 2.25 -4.98
N ARG A 268 -28.91 3.58 -4.81
CA ARG A 268 -28.22 4.23 -3.68
C ARG A 268 -28.90 3.96 -2.32
N PRO A 269 -28.09 3.71 -1.29
CA PRO A 269 -28.07 4.54 -0.09
C PRO A 269 -26.92 5.54 -0.22
N ARG A 270 -27.23 6.84 -0.14
CA ARG A 270 -26.26 7.94 -0.31
C ARG A 270 -25.32 8.12 0.87
N ASP A 271 -25.37 7.27 1.89
CA ASP A 271 -24.93 7.74 3.20
C ASP A 271 -23.42 7.67 3.41
N GLU A 272 -22.70 6.75 2.75
CA GLU A 272 -21.24 6.60 2.98
C GLU A 272 -20.39 6.52 1.70
N SER A 273 -20.85 5.81 0.66
CA SER A 273 -20.15 5.73 -0.63
C SER A 273 -20.50 6.95 -1.51
N GLN A 274 -19.63 7.97 -1.51
CA GLN A 274 -19.80 9.17 -2.35
C GLN A 274 -19.76 8.88 -3.86
N THR A 275 -19.44 7.64 -4.23
CA THR A 275 -19.20 7.23 -5.62
C THR A 275 -20.08 6.07 -6.12
N GLY A 276 -20.91 5.46 -5.26
CA GLY A 276 -21.71 4.27 -5.60
C GLY A 276 -20.85 3.02 -5.80
N ARG A 277 -19.67 2.97 -5.20
CA ARG A 277 -18.74 1.85 -5.26
C ARG A 277 -18.24 1.53 -3.87
N ARG A 278 -18.11 0.25 -3.59
CA ARG A 278 -17.43 -0.25 -2.38
C ARG A 278 -16.53 -1.43 -2.74
N VAL A 279 -15.53 -1.67 -1.91
CA VAL A 279 -14.72 -2.88 -2.00
C VAL A 279 -15.11 -3.78 -0.86
N THR A 280 -15.35 -5.05 -1.17
CA THR A 280 -15.51 -6.12 -0.18
C THR A 280 -14.21 -6.92 -0.14
N PHE A 281 -13.80 -7.39 1.04
CA PHE A 281 -12.57 -8.14 1.25
C PHE A 281 -12.84 -9.32 2.18
N THR A 282 -12.35 -10.49 1.81
CA THR A 282 -12.39 -11.71 2.62
C THR A 282 -10.98 -12.04 3.08
N PRO A 283 -10.64 -11.87 4.37
CA PRO A 283 -9.35 -12.26 4.92
C PRO A 283 -9.17 -13.78 4.83
N GLN A 284 -7.93 -14.20 4.61
CA GLN A 284 -7.53 -15.61 4.56
C GLN A 284 -6.40 -15.92 5.55
N ARG A 285 -5.54 -14.92 5.82
CA ARG A 285 -4.56 -14.97 6.90
C ARG A 285 -4.48 -13.64 7.60
N VAL A 286 -4.16 -13.71 8.89
CA VAL A 286 -4.00 -12.61 9.80
C VAL A 286 -2.63 -12.73 10.44
N VAL A 287 -1.87 -11.64 10.46
CA VAL A 287 -0.63 -11.51 11.23
C VAL A 287 -0.69 -10.21 12.01
N VAL A 288 -0.38 -10.30 13.29
CA VAL A 288 -0.36 -9.16 14.21
C VAL A 288 1.00 -9.08 14.87
N THR A 289 1.59 -7.89 14.81
CA THR A 289 2.88 -7.60 15.44
C THR A 289 2.81 -6.31 16.25
N GLY A 290 3.61 -6.24 17.31
CA GLY A 290 3.86 -4.99 18.01
C GLY A 290 5.11 -4.33 17.47
N ILE A 291 5.02 -3.06 17.09
CA ILE A 291 6.14 -2.25 16.63
C ILE A 291 6.20 -0.96 17.46
N ALA A 292 7.02 -0.95 18.51
CA ALA A 292 7.08 0.18 19.44
C ALA A 292 7.42 1.52 18.74
N ALA A 293 8.17 1.46 17.63
CA ALA A 293 8.56 2.62 16.85
C ALA A 293 7.40 3.27 16.06
N LEU A 294 6.29 2.56 15.82
CA LEU A 294 5.10 3.13 15.15
C LEU A 294 4.29 4.07 16.03
N ARG A 295 4.67 4.22 17.30
CA ARG A 295 3.92 5.06 18.24
C ARG A 295 3.89 6.51 17.78
N ALA A 296 2.68 7.07 17.68
CA ALA A 296 2.47 8.44 17.27
C ALA A 296 1.39 9.12 18.11
N GLU A 297 1.56 10.42 18.32
CA GLU A 297 0.57 11.29 18.96
C GLU A 297 -0.29 11.98 17.89
N HIS A 298 -1.56 12.22 18.23
CA HIS A 298 -2.52 12.96 17.40
C HIS A 298 -2.22 14.46 17.37
#